data_AF-A0A4U5WQ30-F1
#
_entry.id   AF-A0A4U5WQ30-F1
#
_cell.length_a   1.000
_cell.length_b   1.000
_cell.length_c   1.000
_cell.angle_alpha   90.00
_cell.angle_beta   90.00
_cell.angle_gamma   90.00
#
_symmetry.space_group_name_H-M   'P 1'
#
loop_
_entity.id
_entity.type
_entity.pdbx_description
1 polymer ?
#
loop_
_entity_poly.entity_id
_entity_poly.type
_entity_poly.pdbx_seq_one_letter_code
_entity_poly.pdbx_strand_id
1 'polypeptide(L)'
;MATSALPVSADQKDEPGVQAVKVNVPGVGEIDTYIKVVTTDDVDGKTTEGVQTYSFAMPVEATEEVEVIGDDGEPEKNEDGSTKLKAETFWKTVHYEVDMSPASRDKLLKALAPFVKGAREKQAPSISRGGYKPQTLPSGVDTAAVRRWAQANDIKVDGKPINDKGRVPQTFIDLYEKTHANG
;
A
#
# COMPACT_ATOMS: atom_id res chain seq x y z
N MET A 1 1.36 -1.95 -11.17
CA MET A 1 2.60 -2.31 -11.89
C MET A 1 2.56 -3.73 -12.44
N ALA A 2 2.22 -3.88 -13.72
CA ALA A 2 2.48 -5.10 -14.47
C ALA A 2 3.96 -5.13 -14.86
N THR A 3 4.74 -5.99 -14.21
CA THR A 3 6.19 -6.14 -14.43
C THR A 3 6.43 -7.36 -15.33
N SER A 4 7.13 -7.16 -16.44
CA SER A 4 7.54 -8.25 -17.33
C SER A 4 9.05 -8.49 -17.24
N ALA A 5 9.43 -9.78 -17.26
CA ALA A 5 10.80 -10.24 -17.26
C ALA A 5 11.14 -10.76 -18.67
N LEU A 6 12.00 -10.04 -19.40
CA LEU A 6 12.43 -10.42 -20.74
C LEU A 6 13.86 -10.98 -20.68
N PRO A 7 14.12 -12.23 -21.11
CA PRO A 7 15.48 -12.74 -21.20
C PRO A 7 16.25 -11.94 -22.26
N VAL A 8 17.44 -11.48 -21.92
CA VAL A 8 18.34 -10.73 -22.79
C VAL A 8 19.72 -11.38 -22.84
N SER A 9 20.49 -11.08 -23.89
CA SER A 9 21.81 -11.64 -24.10
C SER A 9 22.90 -10.88 -23.32
N ALA A 10 24.07 -11.50 -23.15
CA ALA A 10 25.15 -10.98 -22.30
C ALA A 10 25.78 -9.67 -22.81
N ASP A 11 25.64 -9.36 -24.08
CA ASP A 11 26.01 -8.08 -24.70
C ASP A 11 25.11 -6.92 -24.24
N GLN A 12 23.90 -7.22 -23.74
CA GLN A 12 22.95 -6.23 -23.22
C GLN A 12 23.04 -6.07 -21.70
N LYS A 13 24.02 -6.69 -21.04
CA LYS A 13 24.14 -6.72 -19.56
C LYS A 13 24.22 -5.35 -18.89
N ASP A 14 24.75 -4.36 -19.61
CA ASP A 14 24.95 -2.99 -19.12
C ASP A 14 23.80 -2.06 -19.56
N GLU A 15 22.79 -2.57 -20.27
CA GLU A 15 21.58 -1.81 -20.57
C GLU A 15 20.77 -1.53 -19.31
N PRO A 16 20.12 -0.36 -19.20
CA PRO A 16 19.31 -0.08 -18.03
C PRO A 16 18.11 -1.05 -17.93
N GLY A 17 17.71 -1.35 -16.70
CA GLY A 17 16.66 -2.35 -16.43
C GLY A 17 17.10 -3.81 -16.56
N VAL A 18 18.32 -4.08 -17.05
CA VAL A 18 18.88 -5.44 -17.11
C VAL A 18 19.48 -5.83 -15.77
N GLN A 19 19.13 -7.03 -15.31
CA GLN A 19 19.59 -7.61 -14.05
C GLN A 19 20.24 -8.97 -14.33
N ALA A 20 21.41 -9.20 -13.74
CA ALA A 20 22.05 -10.51 -13.73
C ALA A 20 21.36 -11.41 -12.69
N VAL A 21 20.86 -12.55 -13.14
CA VAL A 21 20.25 -13.60 -12.33
C VAL A 21 21.08 -14.86 -12.47
N LYS A 22 21.59 -15.34 -11.33
CA LYS A 22 22.32 -16.61 -11.27
C LYS A 22 21.36 -17.78 -11.31
N VAL A 23 21.53 -18.65 -12.29
CA VAL A 23 20.73 -19.86 -12.45
C VAL A 23 21.65 -21.07 -12.40
N ASN A 24 21.30 -22.06 -11.58
CA ASN A 24 22.00 -23.34 -11.55
C ASN A 24 21.41 -24.29 -12.58
N VAL A 25 22.21 -24.70 -13.56
CA VAL A 25 21.81 -25.66 -14.60
C VAL A 25 22.46 -27.02 -14.28
N PRO A 26 21.66 -28.07 -14.03
CA PRO A 26 22.20 -29.41 -13.75
C PRO A 26 23.15 -29.90 -14.86
N GLY A 27 24.36 -30.32 -14.48
CA GLY A 27 25.39 -30.78 -15.41
C GLY A 27 26.25 -29.68 -16.06
N VAL A 28 25.92 -28.40 -15.85
CA VAL A 28 26.66 -27.24 -16.39
C VAL A 28 27.22 -26.36 -15.26
N GLY A 29 26.51 -26.24 -14.13
CA GLY A 29 26.89 -25.41 -12.98
C GLY A 29 26.10 -24.09 -12.92
N GLU A 30 26.57 -23.13 -12.13
CA GLU A 30 25.99 -21.78 -12.07
C GLU A 30 26.36 -20.97 -13.32
N ILE A 31 25.36 -20.40 -13.97
CA ILE A 31 25.52 -19.46 -15.08
C ILE A 31 24.83 -18.13 -14.77
N ASP A 32 25.45 -17.03 -15.22
CA ASP A 32 24.84 -15.71 -15.19
C ASP A 32 23.89 -15.57 -16.40
N THR A 33 22.62 -15.34 -16.11
CA THR A 33 21.60 -15.00 -17.12
C THR A 33 21.18 -13.55 -16.94
N TYR A 34 20.75 -12.88 -18.00
CA TYR A 34 20.38 -11.47 -17.95
C TYR A 34 18.88 -11.33 -18.25
N ILE A 35 18.18 -10.58 -17.40
CA ILE A 35 16.75 -10.34 -17.54
C ILE A 35 16.53 -8.83 -17.54
N LYS A 36 15.87 -8.31 -18.58
CA LYS A 36 15.38 -6.94 -18.61
C LYS A 36 14.03 -6.86 -17.91
N VAL A 37 14.00 -6.19 -16.76
CA VAL A 37 12.78 -5.85 -16.03
C VAL A 37 12.20 -4.59 -16.65
N VAL A 38 11.03 -4.73 -17.24
CA VAL A 38 10.35 -3.63 -17.89
C VAL A 38 8.94 -3.47 -17.35
N THR A 39 8.53 -2.23 -17.18
CA THR A 39 7.22 -1.86 -16.67
C THR A 39 6.41 -1.19 -17.78
N THR A 40 5.13 -1.49 -17.80
CA THR A 40 4.20 -0.91 -18.78
C THR A 40 3.66 0.41 -18.25
N ASP A 41 3.72 1.45 -19.08
CA ASP A 41 3.01 2.70 -18.86
C ASP A 41 1.51 2.49 -19.16
N ASP A 42 0.66 2.75 -18.17
CA ASP A 42 -0.79 2.53 -18.26
C ASP A 42 -1.49 3.51 -19.22
N VAL A 43 -0.85 4.64 -19.55
CA VAL A 43 -1.43 5.70 -20.38
C VAL A 43 -1.20 5.44 -21.87
N ASP A 44 0.00 4.98 -22.25
CA ASP A 44 0.34 4.71 -23.66
C ASP A 44 0.54 3.23 -24.00
N GLY A 45 0.44 2.35 -23.00
CA GLY A 45 0.58 0.90 -23.13
C GLY A 45 2.00 0.44 -23.46
N LYS A 46 2.98 1.36 -23.46
CA LYS A 46 4.35 1.01 -23.84
C LYS A 46 5.13 0.53 -22.65
N THR A 47 5.81 -0.58 -22.88
CA THR A 47 6.80 -1.12 -21.99
C THR A 47 8.06 -0.28 -22.07
N THR A 48 8.33 0.51 -21.04
CA THR A 48 9.44 1.49 -21.02
C THR A 48 10.18 1.45 -19.68
N GLU A 49 11.38 2.02 -19.66
CA GLU A 49 12.14 2.20 -18.43
C GLU A 49 11.67 3.45 -17.68
N GLY A 50 11.82 3.43 -16.34
CA GLY A 50 11.53 4.59 -15.51
C GLY A 50 10.04 4.90 -15.31
N VAL A 51 9.15 3.94 -15.60
CA VAL A 51 7.74 4.02 -15.20
C VAL A 51 7.66 4.07 -13.68
N GLN A 52 6.93 5.06 -13.16
CA GLN A 52 6.68 5.24 -11.73
C GLN A 52 5.17 5.30 -11.48
N THR A 53 4.74 4.78 -10.33
CA THR A 53 3.36 4.91 -9.87
C THR A 53 3.12 6.32 -9.34
N TYR A 54 2.13 7.00 -9.89
CA TYR A 54 1.65 8.29 -9.40
C TYR A 54 0.23 8.15 -8.87
N SER A 55 -0.03 8.78 -7.72
CA SER A 55 -1.37 8.87 -7.14
C SER A 55 -1.89 10.30 -7.26
N PHE A 56 -3.16 10.44 -7.60
CA PHE A 56 -3.83 11.74 -7.68
C PHE A 56 -5.30 11.61 -7.26
N ALA A 57 -5.91 12.72 -6.86
CA ALA A 57 -7.30 12.76 -6.42
C ALA A 57 -8.11 13.67 -7.34
N MET A 58 -9.28 13.22 -7.79
CA MET A 58 -10.16 13.98 -8.67
C MET A 58 -11.56 14.13 -8.08
N PRO A 59 -12.18 15.32 -8.18
CA PRO A 59 -13.59 15.47 -7.94
C PRO A 59 -14.35 14.82 -9.10
N VAL A 60 -15.21 13.86 -8.78
CA VAL A 60 -16.05 13.15 -9.74
C VAL A 60 -17.49 13.29 -9.28
N GLU A 61 -18.37 13.57 -10.23
CA GLU A 61 -19.81 13.57 -10.03
C GLU A 61 -20.28 12.12 -9.86
N ALA A 62 -20.96 11.84 -8.75
CA ALA A 62 -21.52 10.55 -8.42
C ALA A 62 -23.03 10.68 -8.28
N THR A 63 -23.74 9.63 -8.69
CA THR A 63 -25.18 9.52 -8.50
C THR A 63 -25.43 8.32 -7.59
N GLU A 64 -26.24 8.52 -6.55
CA GLU A 64 -26.68 7.47 -5.65
C GLU A 64 -28.20 7.47 -5.57
N GLU A 65 -28.78 6.27 -5.51
CA GLU A 65 -30.20 6.10 -5.30
C GLU A 65 -30.46 6.19 -3.80
N VAL A 66 -31.13 7.27 -3.38
CA VAL A 66 -31.42 7.57 -1.99
C VAL A 66 -32.90 7.43 -1.74
N GLU A 67 -33.26 6.88 -0.58
CA GLU A 67 -34.65 6.81 -0.14
C GLU A 67 -35.24 8.21 -0.04
N VAL A 68 -36.44 8.37 -0.60
CA VAL A 68 -37.21 9.60 -0.42
C VAL A 68 -37.76 9.55 1.00
N ILE A 69 -37.23 10.39 1.89
CA ILE A 69 -37.73 10.51 3.26
C ILE A 69 -38.87 11.54 3.28
N GLY A 70 -40.03 11.13 3.81
CA GLY A 70 -41.19 12.00 4.00
C GLY A 70 -41.01 12.97 5.17
N ASP A 71 -41.95 13.91 5.32
CA ASP A 71 -41.94 14.90 6.41
C ASP A 71 -42.03 14.26 7.82
N ASP A 72 -42.49 13.02 7.91
CA ASP A 72 -42.54 12.19 9.12
C ASP A 72 -41.21 11.51 9.46
N GLY A 73 -40.21 11.60 8.58
CA GLY A 73 -38.92 10.95 8.73
C GLY A 73 -38.90 9.47 8.31
N GLU A 74 -40.00 8.96 7.73
CA GLU A 74 -40.06 7.59 7.21
C GLU A 74 -39.83 7.54 5.68
N PRO A 75 -39.32 6.43 5.13
CA PRO A 75 -39.18 6.26 3.69
C PRO A 75 -40.56 6.25 3.01
N GLU A 76 -40.76 7.14 2.03
CA GLU A 76 -41.93 7.12 1.16
C GLU A 76 -42.01 5.78 0.43
N LYS A 77 -43.23 5.24 0.30
CA LYS A 77 -43.47 3.99 -0.41
C LYS A 77 -44.21 4.24 -1.72
N ASN A 78 -43.88 3.42 -2.72
CA ASN A 78 -44.62 3.31 -3.96
C ASN A 78 -45.93 2.54 -3.75
N GLU A 79 -46.82 2.54 -4.75
CA GLU A 79 -48.12 1.85 -4.70
C GLU A 79 -47.99 0.32 -4.50
N ASP A 80 -46.85 -0.26 -4.89
CA ASP A 80 -46.53 -1.68 -4.71
C ASP A 80 -45.93 -2.01 -3.31
N GLY A 81 -45.79 -1.00 -2.44
CA GLY A 81 -45.21 -1.14 -1.10
C GLY A 81 -43.68 -1.13 -1.05
N SER A 82 -43.00 -0.95 -2.20
CA SER A 82 -41.54 -0.77 -2.25
C SER A 82 -41.12 0.64 -1.80
N THR A 83 -39.89 0.78 -1.31
CA THR A 83 -39.34 2.10 -0.96
C THR A 83 -39.11 2.93 -2.23
N LYS A 84 -39.55 4.19 -2.18
CA LYS A 84 -39.34 5.15 -3.26
C LYS A 84 -37.90 5.66 -3.22
N LEU A 85 -37.19 5.47 -4.31
CA LEU A 85 -35.81 5.94 -4.49
C LEU A 85 -35.79 7.14 -5.44
N LYS A 86 -34.90 8.10 -5.16
CA LYS A 86 -34.55 9.18 -6.08
C LYS A 86 -33.05 9.11 -6.38
N ALA A 87 -32.67 9.47 -7.61
CA ALA A 87 -31.27 9.69 -7.94
C ALA A 87 -30.84 11.05 -7.39
N GLU A 88 -29.87 11.06 -6.49
CA GLU A 88 -29.23 12.29 -6.00
C GLU A 88 -27.79 12.37 -6.52
N THR A 89 -27.46 13.52 -7.09
CA THR A 89 -26.17 13.81 -7.68
C THR A 89 -25.32 14.62 -6.71
N PHE A 90 -24.11 14.16 -6.44
CA PHE A 90 -23.17 14.85 -5.56
C PHE A 90 -21.73 14.74 -6.06
N TRP A 91 -20.88 15.67 -5.62
CA TRP A 91 -19.45 15.63 -5.90
C TRP A 91 -18.73 14.83 -4.83
N LYS A 92 -17.94 13.83 -5.24
CA LYS A 92 -17.04 13.09 -4.35
C LYS A 92 -15.61 13.17 -4.84
N THR A 93 -14.65 13.05 -3.93
CA THR A 93 -13.23 12.94 -4.30
C THR A 93 -12.87 11.47 -4.45
N VAL A 94 -12.34 11.09 -5.61
CA VAL A 94 -11.88 9.74 -5.93
C VAL A 94 -10.37 9.75 -6.05
N HIS A 95 -9.70 8.77 -5.44
CA HIS A 95 -8.26 8.58 -5.51
C HIS A 95 -7.93 7.58 -6.62
N TYR A 96 -7.02 7.96 -7.52
CA TYR A 96 -6.54 7.14 -8.62
C TYR A 96 -5.05 6.87 -8.45
N GLU A 97 -4.62 5.72 -8.97
CA GLU A 97 -3.22 5.35 -9.14
C GLU A 97 -2.98 5.02 -10.62
N VAL A 98 -1.85 5.45 -11.15
CA VAL A 98 -1.47 5.21 -12.55
C VAL A 98 0.04 5.04 -12.66
N ASP A 99 0.48 4.05 -13.41
CA ASP A 99 1.90 3.84 -13.73
C ASP A 99 2.25 4.62 -14.99
N MET A 100 3.12 5.64 -14.89
CA MET A 100 3.49 6.51 -16.01
C MET A 100 5.00 6.57 -16.24
N SER A 101 5.39 6.52 -17.52
CA SER A 101 6.73 6.89 -17.98
C SER A 101 6.98 8.40 -17.82
N PRO A 102 8.24 8.86 -17.91
CA PRO A 102 8.55 10.29 -17.88
C PRO A 102 7.79 11.09 -18.95
N ALA A 103 7.60 10.52 -20.14
CA ALA A 103 6.91 11.19 -21.24
C ALA A 103 5.41 11.37 -20.95
N SER A 104 4.73 10.35 -20.42
CA SER A 104 3.31 10.44 -20.03
C SER A 104 3.10 11.37 -18.85
N ARG A 105 4.01 11.35 -17.87
CA ARG A 105 4.05 12.32 -16.77
C ARG A 105 4.14 13.75 -17.27
N ASP A 106 5.04 14.03 -18.21
CA ASP A 106 5.22 15.38 -18.75
C ASP A 106 3.96 15.86 -19.50
N LYS A 107 3.24 14.97 -20.17
CA LYS A 107 1.92 15.28 -20.76
C LYS A 107 0.91 15.67 -19.68
N LEU A 108 0.84 14.91 -18.59
CA LEU A 108 -0.06 15.20 -17.47
C LEU A 108 0.26 16.57 -16.83
N LEU A 109 1.54 16.86 -16.56
CA LEU A 109 1.96 18.13 -15.99
C LEU A 109 1.61 19.31 -16.90
N LYS A 110 1.80 19.17 -18.21
CA LYS A 110 1.41 20.20 -19.19
C LYS A 110 -0.10 20.43 -19.20
N ALA A 111 -0.90 19.37 -19.15
CA ALA A 111 -2.36 19.47 -19.10
C ALA A 111 -2.86 20.15 -17.81
N LEU A 112 -2.17 19.91 -16.68
CA LEU A 112 -2.53 20.48 -15.38
C LEU A 112 -1.98 21.89 -15.14
N ALA A 113 -0.99 22.34 -15.92
CA ALA A 113 -0.34 23.64 -15.79
C ALA A 113 -1.30 24.85 -15.59
N PRO A 114 -2.40 25.03 -16.35
CA PRO A 114 -3.31 26.16 -16.13
C PRO A 114 -4.03 26.11 -14.78
N PHE A 115 -4.35 24.92 -14.26
CA PHE A 115 -5.03 24.75 -12.97
C PHE A 115 -4.07 24.95 -11.80
N VAL A 116 -2.84 24.46 -11.94
CA VAL A 116 -1.79 24.62 -10.91
C VAL A 116 -1.37 26.08 -10.76
N LYS A 117 -1.37 26.87 -11.85
CA LYS A 117 -1.00 28.29 -11.83
C LYS A 117 -1.82 29.14 -10.84
N GLY A 118 -3.09 28.80 -10.64
CA GLY A 118 -3.98 29.46 -9.67
C GLY A 118 -4.10 28.74 -8.33
N ALA A 119 -3.47 27.57 -8.18
CA ALA A 119 -3.57 26.75 -6.99
C ALA A 119 -2.55 27.19 -5.93
N ARG A 120 -2.86 26.89 -4.67
CA ARG A 120 -1.91 26.94 -3.57
C ARG A 120 -1.46 25.53 -3.23
N GLU A 121 -0.19 25.38 -2.87
CA GLU A 121 0.29 24.13 -2.30
C GLU A 121 -0.42 23.89 -0.97
N LYS A 122 -1.13 22.77 -0.87
CA LYS A 122 -1.68 22.27 0.39
C LYS A 122 -0.71 21.23 0.91
N GLN A 123 -0.50 21.19 2.22
CA GLN A 123 0.28 20.12 2.84
C GLN A 123 -0.23 18.77 2.32
N ALA A 124 0.69 17.98 1.76
CA ALA A 124 0.35 16.68 1.19
C ALA A 124 -0.41 15.87 2.25
N PRO A 125 -1.52 15.20 1.91
CA PRO A 125 -2.04 14.12 2.74
C PRO A 125 -0.86 13.19 3.03
N SER A 126 -0.71 12.72 4.27
CA SER A 126 0.36 11.77 4.56
C SER A 126 0.12 10.52 3.71
N ILE A 127 0.79 10.44 2.56
CA ILE A 127 0.88 9.22 1.79
C ILE A 127 1.73 8.34 2.69
N SER A 128 1.06 7.47 3.44
CA SER A 128 1.67 6.29 4.00
C SER A 128 2.20 5.50 2.82
N ARG A 129 3.39 5.87 2.31
CA ARG A 129 4.25 4.96 1.55
C ARG A 129 4.17 3.66 2.31
N GLY A 130 3.85 2.56 1.63
CA GLY A 130 3.67 1.22 2.21
C GLY A 130 4.91 0.65 2.90
N GLY A 131 5.59 1.43 3.75
CA GLY A 131 6.31 0.91 4.88
C GLY A 131 5.27 0.24 5.75
N TYR A 132 5.29 -1.09 5.71
CA TYR A 132 4.96 -1.98 6.81
C TYR A 132 4.46 -1.17 8.01
N LYS A 133 3.13 -0.97 8.11
CA LYS A 133 2.56 -0.58 9.40
C LYS A 133 3.09 -1.69 10.31
N PRO A 134 3.97 -1.41 11.30
CA PRO A 134 4.26 -2.43 12.28
C PRO A 134 2.89 -2.79 12.80
N GLN A 135 2.51 -4.05 12.56
CA GLN A 135 1.27 -4.59 13.04
C GLN A 135 1.29 -4.28 14.53
N THR A 136 0.55 -3.26 14.94
CA THR A 136 0.29 -2.97 16.34
C THR A 136 -0.56 -4.14 16.76
N LEU A 137 0.14 -5.20 17.18
CA LEU A 137 -0.46 -6.35 17.80
C LEU A 137 -1.31 -5.78 18.95
N PRO A 138 -2.56 -6.22 19.06
CA PRO A 138 -3.39 -5.83 20.17
C PRO A 138 -2.79 -6.48 21.41
N SER A 139 -2.24 -5.71 22.32
CA SER A 139 -2.21 -6.17 23.70
C SER A 139 -2.21 -4.98 24.65
N GLY A 140 -3.24 -4.94 25.48
CA GLY A 140 -3.31 -4.06 26.64
C GLY A 140 -2.32 -4.46 27.73
N VAL A 141 -1.15 -5.00 27.36
CA VAL A 141 -0.10 -5.41 28.28
C VAL A 141 1.01 -4.38 28.26
N ASP A 142 1.32 -3.84 29.44
CA ASP A 142 2.40 -2.90 29.61
C ASP A 142 3.75 -3.56 29.32
N THR A 143 4.32 -3.26 28.16
CA THR A 143 5.63 -3.78 27.74
C THR A 143 6.76 -3.38 28.69
N ALA A 144 6.61 -2.31 29.47
CA ALA A 144 7.57 -1.95 30.52
C ALA A 144 7.49 -2.93 31.69
N ALA A 145 6.29 -3.37 32.07
CA ALA A 145 6.08 -4.40 33.09
C ALA A 145 6.67 -5.75 32.66
N VAL A 146 6.45 -6.16 31.39
CA VAL A 146 7.03 -7.39 30.83
C VAL A 146 8.56 -7.36 30.88
N ARG A 147 9.19 -6.22 30.51
CA ARG A 147 10.65 -6.07 30.58
C ARG A 147 11.18 -6.18 32.01
N ARG A 148 10.57 -5.46 32.95
CA ARG A 148 10.98 -5.51 34.37
C ARG A 148 10.86 -6.91 34.92
N TRP A 149 9.75 -7.59 34.65
CA TRP A 149 9.55 -8.97 35.09
C TRP A 149 10.57 -9.92 34.47
N ALA A 150 10.78 -9.86 33.16
CA ALA A 150 11.72 -10.75 32.46
C ALA A 150 13.18 -10.51 32.91
N GLN A 151 13.59 -9.26 33.13
CA GLN A 151 14.92 -8.92 33.67
C GLN A 151 15.07 -9.36 35.14
N ALA A 152 14.06 -9.11 35.98
CA ALA A 152 14.11 -9.49 37.40
C ALA A 152 14.14 -11.01 37.61
N ASN A 153 13.55 -11.78 36.70
CA ASN A 153 13.48 -13.24 36.77
C ASN A 153 14.51 -13.95 35.85
N ASP A 154 15.45 -13.20 35.24
CA ASP A 154 16.44 -13.69 34.27
C ASP A 154 15.85 -14.62 33.18
N ILE A 155 14.66 -14.25 32.67
CA ILE A 155 13.93 -15.04 31.67
C ILE A 155 14.68 -14.98 30.34
N LYS A 156 14.94 -16.14 29.76
CA LYS A 156 15.59 -16.32 28.46
C LYS A 156 14.71 -17.16 27.55
N VAL A 157 14.46 -16.67 26.34
CA VAL A 157 13.76 -17.41 25.28
C VAL A 157 14.80 -17.72 24.20
N ASP A 158 14.89 -18.99 23.80
CA ASP A 158 15.89 -19.48 22.83
C ASP A 158 17.34 -19.10 23.22
N GLY A 159 17.62 -19.14 24.52
CA GLY A 159 18.94 -18.79 25.08
C GLY A 159 19.27 -17.29 25.08
N LYS A 160 18.33 -16.42 24.70
CA LYS A 160 18.53 -14.96 24.64
C LYS A 160 17.69 -14.23 25.69
N PRO A 161 18.26 -13.25 26.41
CA PRO A 161 17.50 -12.39 27.31
C PRO A 161 16.61 -11.41 26.54
N ILE A 162 15.66 -10.80 27.25
CA ILE A 162 14.83 -9.74 26.68
C ILE A 162 15.69 -8.52 26.27
N ASN A 163 15.31 -7.86 25.17
CA ASN A 163 16.03 -6.67 24.70
C ASN A 163 15.73 -5.44 25.57
N ASP A 164 16.77 -4.68 25.90
CA ASP A 164 16.68 -3.49 26.75
C ASP A 164 15.90 -2.34 26.09
N LYS A 165 15.88 -2.28 24.75
CA LYS A 165 15.20 -1.24 23.98
C LYS A 165 14.45 -1.82 22.77
N GLY A 166 13.41 -1.11 22.33
CA GLY A 166 12.63 -1.49 21.16
C GLY A 166 11.58 -2.57 21.44
N ARG A 167 11.06 -3.21 20.39
CA ARG A 167 9.93 -4.15 20.48
C ARG A 167 10.22 -5.32 21.43
N VAL A 168 9.26 -5.63 22.30
CA VAL A 168 9.29 -6.86 23.12
C VAL A 168 8.84 -8.04 22.23
N PRO A 169 9.61 -9.14 22.13
CA PRO A 169 9.17 -10.31 21.39
C PRO A 169 7.90 -10.93 22.00
N GLN A 170 7.00 -11.41 21.16
CA GLN A 170 5.70 -11.95 21.59
C GLN A 170 5.84 -13.10 22.61
N THR A 171 6.88 -13.92 22.46
CA THR A 171 7.19 -15.02 23.38
C THR A 171 7.36 -14.57 24.84
N PHE A 172 7.91 -13.38 25.09
CA PHE A 172 8.01 -12.81 26.44
C PHE A 172 6.67 -12.29 26.96
N ILE A 173 5.82 -11.76 26.08
CA ILE A 173 4.46 -11.28 26.41
C ILE A 173 3.60 -12.48 26.81
N ASP A 174 3.60 -13.55 26.01
CA ASP A 174 2.82 -14.76 26.29
C ASP A 174 3.24 -15.44 27.61
N LEU A 175 4.54 -15.44 27.93
CA LEU A 175 5.04 -15.94 29.22
C LEU A 175 4.59 -15.05 30.38
N TYR A 176 4.69 -13.73 30.23
CA TYR A 176 4.25 -12.78 31.24
C TYR A 176 2.75 -12.93 31.54
N GLU A 177 1.93 -13.00 30.49
CA GLU A 177 0.48 -13.23 30.59
C GLU A 177 0.19 -14.58 31.26
N LYS A 178 0.82 -15.69 30.85
CA LYS A 178 0.64 -16.98 31.54
C LYS A 178 0.95 -16.93 33.04
N THR A 179 1.92 -16.12 33.42
CA THR A 179 2.35 -15.99 34.82
C THR A 179 1.40 -15.12 35.63
N HIS A 180 0.70 -14.16 35.00
CA HIS A 180 -0.14 -13.15 35.66
C HIS A 180 -1.65 -13.28 35.33
N ALA A 181 -2.04 -14.20 34.45
CA ALA A 181 -3.44 -14.51 34.12
C ALA A 181 -4.11 -15.47 35.11
N ASN A 182 -3.35 -16.01 36.08
CA ASN A 182 -3.90 -16.77 37.21
C ASN A 182 -4.18 -15.86 38.42
N GLY A 183 -4.97 -14.81 38.20
CA GLY A 183 -5.46 -13.88 39.21
C GLY A 183 -6.94 -13.58 39.02
#